data_AF-A0A0J8U9P4-F1
#
_entry.id   AF-A0A0J8U9P4-F1
#
_cell.length_a   1.000
_cell.length_b   1.000
_cell.length_c   1.000
_cell.angle_alpha   90.00
_cell.angle_beta   90.00
_cell.angle_gamma   90.00
#
_symmetry.space_group_name_H-M   'P 1'
#
loop_
_entity.id
_entity.type
_entity.pdbx_description
1 polymer ?
#
loop_
_entity_poly.entity_id
_entity_poly.type
_entity_poly.pdbx_seq_one_letter_code
_entity_poly.pdbx_strand_id
1 'polypeptide(L)'
;MVREARMSVGFTNREDFAEACNISVRVLADFEAGKRTNFSERVLSRLEAGLGWPPGTVDQAVFDENFVPPKSVAGGNLLFRPPAFDRQPVQVEVVTVEKTISLLTEISRERAASKSKVATDAEAVTRLGAAAIALCWPYVIRLVEDNCLPGNELHPSVRPVYEAFLAVQTEFAPDDNSGRYARWLAGDESDVPDPVRRRYMERWSESRRVRPGRRSASEADD
;
A
#
# COMPACT_ATOMS: atom_id res chain seq x y z
N MET A 1 6.21 10.56 -26.42
CA MET A 1 5.24 9.49 -26.08
C MET A 1 5.51 8.78 -24.75
N VAL A 2 6.41 7.79 -24.62
CA VAL A 2 6.61 7.05 -23.34
C VAL A 2 7.04 7.96 -22.18
N ARG A 3 7.91 8.94 -22.45
CA ARG A 3 8.31 9.97 -21.49
C ARG A 3 7.13 10.82 -21.00
N GLU A 4 6.23 11.21 -21.90
CA GLU A 4 5.05 12.01 -21.57
C GLU A 4 4.04 11.19 -20.78
N ALA A 5 3.85 9.92 -21.16
CA ALA A 5 3.01 8.98 -20.45
C ALA A 5 3.50 8.78 -19.01
N ARG A 6 4.82 8.58 -18.81
CA ARG A 6 5.44 8.50 -17.49
C ARG A 6 5.18 9.77 -16.65
N MET A 7 5.34 10.95 -17.24
CA MET A 7 5.07 12.21 -16.56
C MET A 7 3.58 12.38 -16.24
N SER A 8 2.67 11.90 -17.09
CA SER A 8 1.23 11.94 -16.86
C SER A 8 0.77 11.02 -15.73
N VAL A 9 1.50 9.93 -15.48
CA VAL A 9 1.29 9.00 -14.35
C VAL A 9 1.94 9.53 -13.05
N GLY A 10 2.60 10.69 -13.10
CA GLY A 10 3.16 11.36 -11.91
C GLY A 10 4.60 10.98 -11.58
N PHE A 11 5.26 10.16 -12.41
CA PHE A 11 6.68 9.85 -12.23
C PHE A 11 7.54 10.90 -12.95
N THR A 12 8.12 11.83 -12.20
CA THR A 12 9.04 12.85 -12.73
C THR A 12 10.45 12.28 -12.95
N ASN A 13 10.90 11.36 -12.11
CA ASN A 13 12.19 10.69 -12.23
C ASN A 13 12.09 9.39 -13.07
N ARG A 14 13.12 9.15 -13.91
CA ARG A 14 13.26 7.94 -14.73
C ARG A 14 13.63 6.72 -13.87
N GLU A 15 14.42 6.93 -12.83
CA GLU A 15 14.89 5.87 -11.94
C GLU A 15 13.72 5.26 -11.16
N ASP A 16 12.90 6.11 -10.54
CA ASP A 16 11.72 5.70 -9.79
C ASP A 16 10.72 4.92 -10.66
N PHE A 17 10.56 5.32 -11.94
CA PHE A 17 9.68 4.62 -12.87
C PHE A 17 10.27 3.31 -13.39
N ALA A 18 11.55 3.27 -13.73
CA ALA A 18 12.25 2.05 -14.11
C ALA A 18 12.19 1.03 -12.97
N GLU A 19 12.38 1.50 -11.74
CA GLU A 19 12.24 0.70 -10.54
C GLU A 19 10.80 0.19 -10.37
N ALA A 20 9.79 1.05 -10.50
CA ALA A 20 8.37 0.68 -10.42
C ALA A 20 7.98 -0.38 -11.46
N CYS A 21 8.48 -0.27 -12.69
CA CYS A 21 8.22 -1.21 -13.78
C CYS A 21 9.12 -2.46 -13.75
N ASN A 22 10.10 -2.51 -12.83
CA ASN A 22 11.10 -3.58 -12.76
C ASN A 22 11.85 -3.80 -14.10
N ILE A 23 12.31 -2.69 -14.68
CA ILE A 23 13.15 -2.65 -15.89
C ILE A 23 14.41 -1.85 -15.59
N SER A 24 15.48 -2.03 -16.36
CA SER A 24 16.68 -1.24 -16.15
C SER A 24 16.47 0.21 -16.61
N VAL A 25 17.07 1.16 -15.90
CA VAL A 25 17.04 2.59 -16.26
C VAL A 25 17.57 2.81 -17.68
N ARG A 26 18.56 2.00 -18.09
CA ARG A 26 19.11 2.00 -19.43
C ARG A 26 18.10 1.55 -20.48
N VAL A 27 17.36 0.47 -20.21
CA VAL A 27 16.30 -0.03 -21.12
C VAL A 27 15.18 1.00 -21.26
N LEU A 28 14.75 1.62 -20.15
CA LEU A 28 13.77 2.70 -20.19
C LEU A 28 14.28 3.93 -20.97
N ALA A 29 15.55 4.30 -20.79
CA ALA A 29 16.17 5.39 -21.55
C ALA A 29 16.25 5.08 -23.06
N ASP A 30 16.56 3.83 -23.42
CA ASP A 30 16.60 3.38 -24.81
C ASP A 30 15.19 3.42 -25.44
N PHE A 31 14.14 3.10 -24.66
CA PHE A 31 12.73 3.24 -25.05
C PHE A 31 12.30 4.70 -25.23
N GLU A 32 12.59 5.56 -24.25
CA GLU A 32 12.23 6.98 -24.32
C GLU A 32 12.94 7.71 -25.47
N ALA A 33 14.14 7.24 -25.84
CA ALA A 33 14.93 7.80 -26.93
C ALA A 33 14.66 7.14 -28.29
N GLY A 34 13.83 6.09 -28.36
CA GLY A 34 13.52 5.36 -29.60
C GLY A 34 14.74 4.71 -30.27
N LYS A 35 15.84 4.47 -29.53
CA LYS A 35 17.12 4.01 -30.10
C LYS A 35 17.16 2.51 -30.38
N ARG A 36 16.30 1.74 -29.71
CA ARG A 36 16.12 0.30 -29.89
C ARG A 36 14.65 0.04 -30.09
N THR A 37 14.33 -0.94 -30.93
CA THR A 37 12.96 -1.41 -31.18
C THR A 37 12.81 -2.90 -30.90
N ASN A 38 13.92 -3.60 -30.59
CA ASN A 38 13.95 -5.02 -30.30
C ASN A 38 13.99 -5.29 -28.80
N PHE A 39 12.85 -5.09 -28.13
CA PHE A 39 12.70 -5.43 -26.72
C PHE A 39 11.96 -6.75 -26.56
N SER A 40 12.22 -7.45 -25.46
CA SER A 40 11.47 -8.66 -25.16
C SER A 40 10.03 -8.32 -24.79
N GLU A 41 9.09 -9.19 -25.15
CA GLU A 41 7.67 -9.08 -24.81
C GLU A 41 7.47 -8.89 -23.29
N ARG A 42 8.27 -9.56 -22.47
CA ARG A 42 8.29 -9.41 -21.01
C ARG A 42 8.60 -7.97 -20.56
N VAL A 43 9.47 -7.25 -21.26
CA VAL A 43 9.81 -5.85 -20.94
C VAL A 43 8.70 -4.91 -21.41
N LEU A 44 8.14 -5.18 -22.59
CA LEU A 44 7.00 -4.44 -23.15
C LEU A 44 5.79 -4.52 -22.22
N SER A 45 5.40 -5.73 -21.81
CA SER A 45 4.26 -5.92 -20.91
C SER A 45 4.45 -5.24 -19.55
N ARG A 46 5.68 -5.16 -19.03
CA ARG A 46 5.99 -4.46 -17.78
C ARG A 46 5.89 -2.95 -17.92
N LEU A 47 6.35 -2.42 -19.05
CA LEU A 47 6.24 -1.00 -19.37
C LEU A 47 4.78 -0.60 -19.55
N GLU A 48 4.01 -1.39 -20.29
CA GLU A 48 2.57 -1.20 -20.50
C GLU A 48 1.81 -1.26 -19.17
N ALA A 49 2.09 -2.25 -18.34
CA ALA A 49 1.50 -2.34 -17.01
C ALA A 49 1.85 -1.14 -16.13
N GLY A 50 3.09 -0.65 -16.17
CA GLY A 50 3.53 0.53 -15.42
C GLY A 50 2.90 1.84 -15.90
N LEU A 51 2.52 1.92 -17.18
CA LEU A 51 1.82 3.06 -17.76
C LEU A 51 0.28 2.97 -17.67
N GLY A 52 -0.25 1.81 -17.28
CA GLY A 52 -1.69 1.54 -17.32
C GLY A 52 -2.20 1.40 -18.76
N TRP A 53 -1.36 0.90 -19.67
CA TRP A 53 -1.69 0.65 -21.07
C TRP A 53 -2.09 -0.80 -21.28
N PRO A 54 -3.06 -1.07 -22.18
CA PRO A 54 -3.36 -2.43 -22.63
C PRO A 54 -2.13 -3.12 -23.26
N PRO A 55 -2.05 -4.46 -23.19
CA PRO A 55 -1.01 -5.21 -23.89
C PRO A 55 -0.98 -4.92 -25.40
N GLY A 56 0.20 -4.72 -25.97
CA GLY A 56 0.40 -4.43 -27.40
C GLY A 56 0.23 -2.95 -27.78
N THR A 57 -0.02 -2.07 -26.82
CA THR A 57 -0.08 -0.61 -27.03
C THR A 57 1.28 -0.05 -27.40
N VAL A 58 2.36 -0.56 -26.81
CA VAL A 58 3.73 -0.10 -27.12
C VAL A 58 4.12 -0.50 -28.54
N ASP A 59 3.74 -1.69 -28.99
CA ASP A 59 3.99 -2.12 -30.37
C ASP A 59 3.23 -1.24 -31.36
N GLN A 60 1.95 -0.95 -31.12
CA GLN A 60 1.16 -0.03 -31.96
C GLN A 60 1.76 1.37 -32.01
N ALA A 61 2.24 1.87 -30.87
CA ALA A 61 2.95 3.15 -30.75
C ALA A 61 4.28 3.20 -31.52
N VAL A 62 4.96 2.06 -31.68
CA VAL A 62 6.24 1.99 -32.43
C VAL A 62 5.98 1.91 -33.95
N PHE A 63 4.89 1.28 -34.38
CA PHE A 63 4.55 1.11 -35.80
C PHE A 63 3.73 2.26 -36.40
N ASP A 64 3.06 3.07 -35.59
CA ASP A 64 2.28 4.22 -36.03
C ASP A 64 2.69 5.50 -35.26
N GLU A 65 3.38 6.41 -35.95
CA GLU A 65 3.85 7.69 -35.38
C GLU A 65 2.71 8.63 -34.95
N ASN A 66 1.50 8.43 -35.48
CA ASN A 66 0.33 9.24 -35.13
C ASN A 66 -0.59 8.54 -34.11
N PHE A 67 -0.22 7.34 -33.65
CA PHE A 67 -0.99 6.62 -32.65
C PHE A 67 -0.97 7.39 -31.33
N VAL A 68 -2.15 7.80 -30.88
CA VAL A 68 -2.34 8.41 -29.56
C VAL A 68 -2.68 7.27 -28.60
N PRO A 69 -1.75 6.90 -27.69
CA PRO A 69 -2.04 5.84 -26.74
C PRO A 69 -3.24 6.21 -25.88
N PRO A 70 -4.06 5.23 -25.47
CA PRO A 70 -5.19 5.49 -24.59
C PRO A 70 -4.70 6.22 -23.34
N LYS A 71 -5.51 7.18 -22.85
CA LYS A 71 -5.26 7.79 -21.54
C LYS A 71 -5.09 6.66 -20.54
N SER A 72 -3.99 6.72 -19.78
CA SER A 72 -3.66 5.78 -18.71
C SER A 72 -4.94 5.36 -18.00
N VAL A 73 -5.34 4.11 -18.21
CA VAL A 73 -6.39 3.54 -17.39
C VAL A 73 -5.66 3.16 -16.13
N ALA A 74 -5.60 4.09 -15.17
CA ALA A 74 -5.29 3.72 -13.79
C ALA A 74 -6.21 2.53 -13.47
N GLY A 75 -5.63 1.34 -13.36
CA GLY A 75 -6.39 0.09 -13.16
C GLY A 75 -6.18 -1.04 -14.18
N GLY A 76 -5.49 -0.84 -15.30
CA GLY A 76 -5.47 -1.82 -16.40
C GLY A 76 -4.83 -3.19 -16.16
N ASN A 77 -4.02 -3.39 -15.12
CA ASN A 77 -3.38 -4.70 -14.86
C ASN A 77 -3.14 -5.01 -13.38
N LEU A 78 -3.90 -4.34 -12.48
CA LEU A 78 -3.73 -4.45 -11.03
C LEU A 78 -4.26 -5.77 -10.43
N LEU A 79 -4.94 -6.59 -11.23
CA LEU A 79 -5.57 -7.84 -10.80
C LEU A 79 -4.62 -9.04 -10.72
N PHE A 80 -3.40 -8.96 -11.26
CA PHE A 80 -2.51 -10.13 -11.41
C PHE A 80 -1.28 -10.13 -10.49
N ARG A 81 -1.11 -9.15 -9.60
CA ARG A 81 -0.03 -9.22 -8.61
C ARG A 81 -0.59 -9.83 -7.32
N PRO A 82 -0.04 -10.95 -6.83
CA PRO A 82 -0.48 -11.48 -5.54
C PRO A 82 -0.21 -10.42 -4.45
N PRO A 83 -1.13 -10.23 -3.50
CA PRO A 83 -0.93 -9.30 -2.39
C PRO A 83 0.32 -9.68 -1.61
N ALA A 84 1.08 -8.67 -1.20
CA ALA A 84 2.24 -8.84 -0.36
C ALA A 84 1.80 -8.99 1.10
N PHE A 85 1.75 -10.23 1.58
CA PHE A 85 1.61 -10.52 3.00
C PHE A 85 2.98 -10.78 3.61
N ASP A 86 3.60 -9.72 4.16
CA ASP A 86 4.84 -9.86 4.88
C ASP A 86 4.61 -10.53 6.25
N ARG A 87 5.29 -11.65 6.48
CA ARG A 87 5.21 -12.43 7.73
C ARG A 87 6.28 -12.05 8.75
N GLN A 88 7.17 -11.12 8.41
CA GLN A 88 8.15 -10.61 9.37
C GLN A 88 7.43 -9.91 10.54
N PRO A 89 7.99 -9.94 11.76
CA PRO A 89 7.38 -9.27 12.91
C PRO A 89 7.10 -7.80 12.63
N VAL A 90 5.96 -7.32 13.11
CA VAL A 90 5.62 -5.89 13.10
C VAL A 90 6.06 -5.29 14.43
N GLN A 91 6.75 -4.16 14.36
CA GLN A 91 7.15 -3.42 15.56
C GLN A 91 5.92 -2.71 16.15
N VAL A 92 5.70 -2.94 17.44
CA VAL A 92 4.62 -2.31 18.21
C VAL A 92 5.25 -1.54 19.35
N GLU A 93 4.76 -0.33 19.61
CA GLU A 93 5.23 0.50 20.72
C GLU A 93 5.04 -0.22 22.06
N VAL A 94 6.13 -0.31 22.84
CA VAL A 94 6.12 -0.99 24.15
C VAL A 94 5.07 -0.39 25.07
N VAL A 95 4.92 0.93 25.04
CA VAL A 95 3.91 1.66 25.83
C VAL A 95 2.48 1.19 25.50
N THR A 96 2.18 0.86 24.23
CA THR A 96 0.86 0.34 23.84
C THR A 96 0.61 -1.05 24.42
N VAL A 97 1.65 -1.89 24.43
CA VAL A 97 1.61 -3.22 25.04
C VAL A 97 1.39 -3.11 26.56
N GLU A 98 2.17 -2.27 27.25
CA GLU A 98 2.08 -2.06 28.70
C GLU A 98 0.70 -1.53 29.12
N LYS A 99 0.14 -0.58 28.36
CA LYS A 99 -1.23 -0.07 28.58
C LYS A 99 -2.27 -1.19 28.44
N THR A 100 -2.11 -2.05 27.44
CA THR A 100 -3.03 -3.18 27.23
C THR A 100 -2.94 -4.20 28.36
N ILE A 101 -1.72 -4.53 28.82
CA ILE A 101 -1.51 -5.44 29.97
C ILE A 101 -2.13 -4.85 31.24
N SER A 102 -1.95 -3.55 31.47
CA SER A 102 -2.51 -2.86 32.63
C SER A 102 -4.04 -2.92 32.60
N LEU A 103 -4.65 -2.65 31.44
CA LEU A 103 -6.10 -2.75 31.24
C LEU A 103 -6.63 -4.16 31.48
N LEU A 104 -5.98 -5.19 30.94
CA LEU A 104 -6.35 -6.59 31.16
C LEU A 104 -6.31 -6.95 32.65
N THR A 105 -5.30 -6.44 33.36
CA THR A 105 -5.14 -6.67 34.81
C THR A 105 -6.22 -5.95 35.63
N GLU A 106 -6.62 -4.76 35.19
CA GLU A 106 -7.71 -3.99 35.79
C GLU A 106 -9.06 -4.69 35.61
N ILE A 107 -9.42 -5.05 34.36
CA ILE A 107 -10.65 -5.78 34.03
C ILE A 107 -10.72 -7.10 34.83
N SER A 108 -9.60 -7.83 34.94
CA SER A 108 -9.53 -9.07 35.72
C SER A 108 -9.86 -8.84 37.20
N ARG A 109 -9.34 -7.77 37.80
CA ARG A 109 -9.62 -7.39 39.19
C ARG A 109 -11.06 -6.94 39.40
N GLU A 110 -11.59 -6.12 38.49
CA GLU A 110 -12.98 -5.64 38.52
C GLU A 110 -13.98 -6.80 38.46
N ARG A 111 -13.72 -7.79 37.59
CA ARG A 111 -14.52 -9.02 37.49
C ARG A 111 -14.44 -9.87 38.74
N ALA A 112 -13.28 -9.98 39.38
CA ALA A 112 -13.12 -10.71 40.62
C ALA A 112 -13.87 -10.04 41.80
N ALA A 113 -13.95 -8.71 41.80
CA ALA A 113 -14.62 -7.93 42.84
C ALA A 113 -16.14 -7.80 42.64
N SER A 114 -16.64 -7.85 41.39
CA SER A 114 -18.04 -7.61 41.06
C SER A 114 -18.93 -8.84 41.21
N LYS A 115 -20.02 -8.73 41.98
CA LYS A 115 -21.10 -9.73 42.05
C LYS A 115 -22.18 -9.57 40.95
N SER A 116 -22.23 -8.41 40.30
CA SER A 116 -23.15 -8.09 39.19
C SER A 116 -22.47 -8.34 37.84
N LYS A 117 -23.15 -9.06 36.94
CA LYS A 117 -22.50 -9.80 35.85
C LYS A 117 -22.59 -9.19 34.44
N VAL A 118 -23.41 -8.16 34.21
CA VAL A 118 -23.84 -7.80 32.83
C VAL A 118 -23.36 -6.43 32.37
N ALA A 119 -23.47 -5.38 33.19
CA ALA A 119 -23.07 -4.03 32.77
C ALA A 119 -21.53 -3.87 32.66
N THR A 120 -20.79 -4.50 33.58
CA THR A 120 -19.31 -4.47 33.61
C THR A 120 -18.70 -5.18 32.40
N ASP A 121 -19.40 -6.15 31.83
CA ASP A 121 -18.88 -6.95 30.71
C ASP A 121 -18.93 -6.19 29.37
N ALA A 122 -19.99 -5.41 29.12
CA ALA A 122 -20.07 -4.62 27.89
C ALA A 122 -19.01 -3.51 27.85
N GLU A 123 -18.84 -2.77 28.94
CA GLU A 123 -17.83 -1.72 29.04
C GLU A 123 -16.40 -2.28 28.96
N ALA A 124 -16.14 -3.42 29.61
CA ALA A 124 -14.86 -4.11 29.51
C ALA A 124 -14.57 -4.57 28.07
N VAL A 125 -15.56 -5.09 27.35
CA VAL A 125 -15.41 -5.47 25.94
C VAL A 125 -15.08 -4.25 25.08
N THR A 126 -15.76 -3.11 25.29
CA THR A 126 -15.47 -1.88 24.55
C THR A 126 -14.03 -1.39 24.79
N ARG A 127 -13.61 -1.32 26.06
CA ARG A 127 -12.25 -0.92 26.45
C ARG A 127 -11.20 -1.86 25.86
N LEU A 128 -11.45 -3.17 25.91
CA LEU A 128 -10.55 -4.17 25.36
C LEU A 128 -10.47 -4.08 23.83
N GLY A 129 -11.61 -3.87 23.16
CA GLY A 129 -11.68 -3.64 21.72
C GLY A 129 -10.82 -2.46 21.30
N ALA A 130 -10.93 -1.32 21.99
CA ALA A 130 -10.11 -0.14 21.73
C ALA A 130 -8.60 -0.42 21.88
N ALA A 131 -8.20 -1.16 22.91
CA ALA A 131 -6.80 -1.55 23.10
C ALA A 131 -6.31 -2.52 22.01
N ALA A 132 -7.17 -3.45 21.56
CA ALA A 132 -6.84 -4.36 20.46
C ALA A 132 -6.65 -3.60 19.14
N ILE A 133 -7.50 -2.61 18.84
CA ILE A 133 -7.36 -1.74 17.67
C ILE A 133 -6.00 -1.05 17.67
N ALA A 134 -5.60 -0.45 18.80
CA ALA A 134 -4.31 0.22 18.93
C ALA A 134 -3.11 -0.72 18.68
N LEU A 135 -3.21 -1.98 19.13
CA LEU A 135 -2.18 -3.00 18.89
C LEU A 135 -2.13 -3.48 17.43
N CYS A 136 -3.27 -3.51 16.74
CA CYS A 136 -3.37 -4.00 15.37
C CYS A 136 -2.98 -2.97 14.32
N TRP A 137 -3.09 -1.67 14.61
CA TRP A 137 -2.77 -0.61 13.65
C TRP A 137 -1.40 -0.72 12.97
N PRO A 138 -0.29 -1.00 13.68
CA PRO A 138 1.01 -1.19 13.05
C PRO A 138 0.99 -2.25 11.94
N TYR A 139 0.25 -3.35 12.13
CA TYR A 139 0.12 -4.40 11.12
C TYR A 139 -0.73 -3.94 9.94
N VAL A 140 -1.88 -3.31 10.21
CA VAL A 140 -2.79 -2.80 9.17
C VAL A 140 -2.10 -1.74 8.32
N ILE A 141 -1.37 -0.82 8.94
CA ILE A 141 -0.61 0.21 8.24
C ILE A 141 0.42 -0.44 7.32
N ARG A 142 1.19 -1.42 7.80
CA ARG A 142 2.15 -2.13 6.96
C ARG A 142 1.47 -2.88 5.81
N LEU A 143 0.34 -3.53 6.08
CA LEU A 143 -0.44 -4.25 5.08
C LEU A 143 -0.89 -3.29 3.97
N VAL A 144 -1.35 -2.09 4.32
CA VAL A 144 -1.73 -1.04 3.36
C VAL A 144 -0.50 -0.47 2.65
N GLU A 145 0.58 -0.13 3.36
CA GLU A 145 1.82 0.38 2.76
C GLU A 145 2.39 -0.59 1.69
N ASP A 146 2.42 -1.88 2.01
CA ASP A 146 2.94 -2.94 1.15
C ASP A 146 2.07 -3.17 -0.11
N ASN A 147 0.79 -2.79 -0.07
CA ASN A 147 -0.20 -3.10 -1.11
C ASN A 147 -0.89 -1.85 -1.69
N CYS A 148 -0.42 -0.65 -1.32
CA CYS A 148 -0.84 0.61 -1.89
C CYS A 148 -0.01 0.93 -3.13
N LEU A 149 -0.72 1.30 -4.19
CA LEU A 149 -0.17 1.66 -5.49
C LEU A 149 -0.13 3.18 -5.65
N PRO A 150 0.67 3.70 -6.60
CA PRO A 150 0.65 5.13 -6.94
C PRO A 150 -0.77 5.60 -7.23
N GLY A 151 -1.15 6.76 -6.71
CA GLY A 151 -2.53 7.29 -6.83
C GLY A 151 -3.45 6.94 -5.66
N ASN A 152 -2.91 6.40 -4.56
CA ASN A 152 -3.68 6.00 -3.37
C ASN A 152 -4.68 4.86 -3.65
N GLU A 153 -4.28 3.92 -4.51
CA GLU A 153 -5.10 2.75 -4.86
C GLU A 153 -4.66 1.53 -4.05
N LEU A 154 -5.51 1.08 -3.13
CA LEU A 154 -5.28 -0.16 -2.37
C LEU A 154 -5.61 -1.40 -3.20
N HIS A 155 -4.76 -2.42 -3.13
CA HIS A 155 -4.98 -3.70 -3.80
C HIS A 155 -6.35 -4.32 -3.49
N PRO A 156 -7.13 -4.78 -4.50
CA PRO A 156 -8.49 -5.29 -4.31
C PRO A 156 -8.61 -6.44 -3.30
N SER A 157 -7.62 -7.34 -3.22
CA SER A 157 -7.63 -8.44 -2.24
C SER A 157 -7.32 -8.01 -0.80
N VAL A 158 -6.75 -6.82 -0.59
CA VAL A 158 -6.43 -6.27 0.74
C VAL A 158 -7.57 -5.40 1.26
N ARG A 159 -8.28 -4.73 0.35
CA ARG A 159 -9.38 -3.81 0.66
C ARG A 159 -10.45 -4.41 1.61
N PRO A 160 -10.98 -5.63 1.41
CA PRO A 160 -11.96 -6.20 2.33
C PRO A 160 -11.45 -6.37 3.77
N VAL A 161 -10.18 -6.75 3.93
CA VAL A 161 -9.56 -6.93 5.27
C VAL A 161 -9.41 -5.58 5.95
N TYR A 162 -8.97 -4.58 5.20
CA TYR A 162 -8.82 -3.21 5.67
C TYR A 162 -10.17 -2.57 6.07
N GLU A 163 -11.20 -2.71 5.23
CA GLU A 163 -12.54 -2.19 5.49
C GLU A 163 -13.21 -2.88 6.68
N ALA A 164 -13.04 -4.20 6.82
CA ALA A 164 -13.51 -4.93 7.99
C ALA A 164 -12.84 -4.41 9.28
N PHE A 165 -11.54 -4.12 9.23
CA PHE A 165 -10.84 -3.54 10.38
C PHE A 165 -11.32 -2.12 10.71
N LEU A 166 -11.57 -1.28 9.69
CA LEU A 166 -12.15 0.06 9.90
C LEU A 166 -13.54 0.01 10.53
N ALA A 167 -14.38 -0.95 10.13
CA ALA A 167 -15.70 -1.12 10.73
C ALA A 167 -15.60 -1.43 12.23
N VAL A 168 -14.68 -2.34 12.61
CA VAL A 168 -14.39 -2.67 14.02
C VAL A 168 -13.79 -1.46 14.75
N GLN A 169 -12.88 -0.69 14.12
CA GLN A 169 -12.34 0.53 14.73
C GLN A 169 -13.44 1.58 14.98
N THR A 170 -14.39 1.73 14.07
CA THR A 170 -15.51 2.67 14.23
C THR A 170 -16.41 2.28 15.41
N GLU A 171 -16.58 0.97 15.64
CA GLU A 171 -17.35 0.45 16.77
C GLU A 171 -16.63 0.65 18.10
N PHE A 172 -15.35 0.31 18.18
CA PHE A 172 -14.63 0.20 19.46
C PHE A 172 -13.76 1.41 19.81
N ALA A 173 -13.33 2.20 18.82
CA ALA A 173 -12.41 3.31 19.01
C ALA A 173 -12.68 4.46 18.02
N PRO A 174 -13.90 5.02 17.94
CA PRO A 174 -14.29 6.00 16.91
C PRO A 174 -13.39 7.24 16.85
N ASP A 175 -12.86 7.68 18.00
CA ASP A 175 -12.00 8.87 18.10
C ASP A 175 -10.51 8.58 17.79
N ASP A 176 -10.16 7.33 17.44
CA ASP A 176 -8.79 6.95 17.13
C ASP A 176 -8.34 7.48 15.76
N ASN A 177 -7.34 8.37 15.80
CA ASN A 177 -6.75 8.99 14.63
C ASN A 177 -5.55 8.22 14.06
N SER A 178 -5.15 7.11 14.67
CA SER A 178 -4.01 6.29 14.24
C SER A 178 -4.17 5.76 12.81
N GLY A 179 -5.42 5.56 12.36
CA GLY A 179 -5.76 5.08 11.02
C GLY A 179 -5.70 6.12 9.91
N ARG A 180 -5.50 7.41 10.22
CA ARG A 180 -5.60 8.50 9.23
C ARG A 180 -4.65 8.35 8.05
N TYR A 181 -3.42 7.94 8.34
CA TYR A 181 -2.42 7.67 7.31
C TYR A 181 -2.82 6.48 6.41
N ALA A 182 -3.38 5.41 6.99
CA ALA A 182 -3.85 4.26 6.22
C ALA A 182 -5.06 4.62 5.34
N ARG A 183 -6.01 5.44 5.84
CA ARG A 183 -7.14 5.99 5.06
C ARG A 183 -6.68 6.87 3.90
N TRP A 184 -5.69 7.72 4.14
CA TRP A 184 -5.09 8.51 3.07
C TRP A 184 -4.44 7.63 2.00
N LEU A 185 -3.65 6.62 2.40
CA LEU A 185 -3.04 5.66 1.47
C LEU A 185 -4.08 4.86 0.68
N ALA A 186 -5.17 4.44 1.32
CA ALA A 186 -6.22 3.66 0.67
C ALA A 186 -7.14 4.48 -0.25
N GLY A 187 -6.96 5.80 -0.28
CA GLY A 187 -7.73 6.73 -1.11
C GLY A 187 -9.04 7.19 -0.47
N ASP A 188 -9.33 6.79 0.76
CA ASP A 188 -10.59 7.11 1.45
C ASP A 188 -10.57 8.53 2.06
N GLU A 189 -9.38 9.12 2.24
CA GLU A 189 -9.20 10.50 2.75
C GLU A 189 -8.33 11.31 1.78
N SER A 190 -8.96 12.15 0.95
CA SER A 190 -8.28 12.97 -0.06
C SER A 190 -7.98 14.41 0.39
N ASP A 191 -8.70 14.90 1.40
CA ASP A 191 -8.60 16.27 1.90
C ASP A 191 -7.58 16.39 3.05
N VAL A 192 -6.33 16.05 2.74
CA VAL A 192 -5.21 16.14 3.69
C VAL A 192 -4.36 17.37 3.36
N PRO A 193 -4.08 18.25 4.34
CA PRO A 193 -3.24 19.43 4.15
C PRO A 193 -1.86 19.07 3.60
N ASP A 194 -1.32 19.91 2.71
CA ASP A 194 0.00 19.74 2.08
C ASP A 194 1.17 19.38 3.01
N PRO A 195 1.34 19.98 4.21
CA PRO A 195 2.41 19.56 5.12
C PRO A 195 2.25 18.11 5.60
N VAL A 196 1.02 17.66 5.83
CA VAL A 196 0.73 16.28 6.27
C VAL A 196 0.90 15.33 5.09
N ARG A 197 0.43 15.71 3.90
CA ARG A 197 0.60 14.96 2.66
C ARG A 197 2.08 14.67 2.37
N ARG A 198 2.95 15.68 2.48
CA ARG A 198 4.40 15.51 2.30
C ARG A 198 4.98 14.48 3.27
N ARG A 199 4.64 14.59 4.56
CA ARG A 199 5.10 13.64 5.59
C ARG A 199 4.62 12.21 5.31
N TYR A 200 3.39 12.05 4.84
CA TYR A 200 2.84 10.74 4.46
C TYR A 200 3.55 10.15 3.24
N MET A 201 3.82 10.97 2.21
CA MET A 201 4.59 10.55 1.05
C MET A 201 6.04 10.17 1.42
N GLU A 202 6.69 10.93 2.30
CA GLU A 202 8.03 10.62 2.80
C GLU A 202 8.06 9.25 3.47
N ARG A 203 7.16 9.01 4.44
CA ARG A 203 7.02 7.71 5.12
C ARG A 203 6.78 6.56 4.13
N TRP A 204 5.87 6.75 3.19
CA TRP A 204 5.57 5.74 2.18
C TRP A 204 6.78 5.45 1.27
N SER A 205 7.57 6.47 0.94
CA SER A 205 8.80 6.29 0.17
C SER A 205 9.89 5.55 0.98
N GLU A 206 10.02 5.85 2.28
CA GLU A 206 10.97 5.20 3.18
C GLU A 206 10.65 3.71 3.38
N SER A 207 9.38 3.36 3.56
CA SER A 207 8.96 1.96 3.76
C SER A 207 9.33 1.07 2.57
N ARG A 208 9.39 1.65 1.36
CA ARG A 208 9.86 1.01 0.13
C ARG A 208 11.39 0.95 0.03
N ARG A 209 12.10 2.01 0.42
CA ARG A 209 13.58 2.08 0.38
C ARG A 209 14.26 1.13 1.38
N VAL A 210 13.71 0.98 2.58
CA VAL A 210 14.28 0.15 3.66
C VAL A 210 14.24 -1.35 3.33
N ARG A 211 13.59 -1.77 2.23
CA ARG A 211 13.56 -3.18 1.78
C ARG A 211 14.28 -3.40 0.43
N PRO A 212 15.63 -3.44 0.39
CA PRO A 212 16.37 -3.82 -0.81
C PRO A 212 16.20 -5.29 -1.23
N GLY A 213 15.67 -6.15 -0.35
CA GLY A 213 15.79 -7.62 -0.47
C GLY A 213 14.67 -8.39 -1.18
N ARG A 214 13.64 -7.75 -1.74
CA ARG A 214 12.46 -8.47 -2.31
C ARG A 214 12.56 -8.79 -3.81
N ARG A 215 13.77 -8.91 -4.37
CA ARG A 215 14.00 -9.26 -5.80
C ARG A 215 14.82 -10.52 -6.08
N SER A 216 15.35 -11.22 -5.07
CA SER A 216 16.22 -12.40 -5.29
C SER A 216 15.63 -13.70 -4.76
N ALA A 217 14.33 -13.94 -4.96
CA ALA A 217 13.69 -15.23 -4.65
C ALA A 217 13.23 -15.98 -5.91
N SER A 218 13.93 -15.78 -7.04
CA SER A 218 13.76 -16.58 -8.26
C SER A 218 15.09 -17.06 -8.86
N GLU A 219 16.17 -17.12 -8.07
CA GLU A 219 17.48 -17.66 -8.48
C GLU A 219 17.98 -18.72 -7.49
N ALA A 220 17.06 -19.51 -6.94
CA ALA A 220 17.39 -20.68 -6.13
C ALA A 220 16.49 -21.84 -6.54
N ASP A 221 16.58 -22.21 -7.82
CA ASP A 221 16.22 -23.52 -8.38
C ASP A 221 16.87 -23.57 -9.77
N ASP A 222 18.18 -23.81 -9.79
CA ASP A 222 18.95 -24.51 -10.84
C ASP A 222 20.36 -24.84 -10.32
#